data_AF-A0A1Y6G4F6-F1
#
_entry.id   AF-A0A1Y6G4F6-F1
#
_cell.length_a   1.000
_cell.length_b   1.000
_cell.length_c   1.000
_cell.angle_alpha   90.00
_cell.angle_beta   90.00
_cell.angle_gamma   90.00
#
_symmetry.space_group_name_H-M   'P 1'
#
loop_
_entity.id
_entity.type
_entity.pdbx_description
1 polymer ?
#
loop_
_entity_poly.entity_id
_entity_poly.type
_entity_poly.pdbx_seq_one_letter_code
_entity_poly.pdbx_strand_id
1 'polypeptide(L)'
;MKDNEKLTFGKLIGRLRRSKQLSQEELAYRSNIHTKTLSDIERDVYYPGVEIFVRIAKKLDISPIELFLLIKEKGILADMEKGTNDDHD
;
A
#
# COMPACT_ATOMS: atom_id res chain seq x y z
N MET A 1 -19.05 -4.03 14.24
CA MET A 1 -19.03 -2.55 14.24
C MET A 1 -17.56 -2.15 14.16
N LYS A 2 -16.99 -1.52 13.13
CA LYS A 2 -17.47 -0.64 12.05
C LYS A 2 -16.82 -1.09 10.72
N ASP A 3 -17.53 -1.79 9.84
CA ASP A 3 -17.04 -2.09 8.47
C ASP A 3 -17.87 -1.30 7.44
N ASN A 4 -18.05 0.00 7.69
CA ASN A 4 -18.59 0.93 6.70
C ASN A 4 -17.51 1.92 6.21
N GLU A 5 -16.23 1.59 6.44
CA GLU A 5 -15.12 2.42 6.02
C GLU A 5 -14.70 2.03 4.60
N LYS A 6 -14.73 3.00 3.68
CA LYS A 6 -14.23 2.85 2.31
C LYS A 6 -12.84 2.21 2.33
N LEU A 7 -12.67 1.13 1.58
CA LEU A 7 -11.37 0.48 1.39
C LEU A 7 -10.55 1.32 0.42
N THR A 8 -9.41 1.81 0.88
CA THR A 8 -8.43 2.58 0.11
C THR A 8 -7.18 1.73 -0.14
N PHE A 9 -6.23 2.27 -0.91
CA PHE A 9 -4.97 1.60 -1.19
C PHE A 9 -4.17 1.36 0.09
N GLY A 10 -3.95 2.40 0.89
CA GLY A 10 -3.20 2.31 2.14
C GLY A 10 -3.82 1.31 3.12
N LYS A 11 -5.16 1.31 3.23
CA LYS A 11 -5.88 0.33 4.05
C LYS A 11 -5.73 -1.08 3.52
N LEU A 12 -5.73 -1.28 2.21
CA LEU A 12 -5.48 -2.60 1.60
C LEU A 12 -4.08 -3.08 1.96
N ILE A 13 -3.04 -2.26 1.78
CA ILE A 13 -1.66 -2.61 2.14
C ILE A 13 -1.56 -2.96 3.63
N GLY A 14 -2.14 -2.14 4.51
CA GLY A 14 -2.15 -2.43 5.94
C GLY A 14 -2.88 -3.72 6.30
N ARG A 15 -3.97 -4.06 5.60
CA ARG A 15 -4.69 -5.34 5.79
C ARG A 15 -3.84 -6.52 5.35
N LEU A 16 -3.21 -6.45 4.18
CA LEU A 16 -2.32 -7.49 3.67
C LEU A 16 -1.09 -7.68 4.57
N ARG A 17 -0.51 -6.58 5.08
CA ARG A 17 0.60 -6.65 6.05
C ARG A 17 0.18 -7.38 7.33
N ARG A 18 -0.98 -7.03 7.89
CA ARG A 18 -1.49 -7.66 9.12
C ARG A 18 -1.87 -9.12 8.91
N SER A 19 -2.38 -9.51 7.74
CA SER A 19 -2.64 -10.93 7.45
C SER A 19 -1.35 -11.76 7.37
N LYS A 20 -0.22 -11.12 7.06
CA LYS A 20 1.13 -11.69 7.13
C LYS A 20 1.80 -11.57 8.50
N GLN A 21 1.09 -11.05 9.51
CA GLN A 21 1.61 -10.84 10.87
C GLN A 21 2.86 -9.95 10.93
N LEU A 22 3.05 -9.06 9.96
CA LEU A 22 4.20 -8.15 9.92
C LEU A 22 3.89 -6.84 10.63
N SER A 23 4.85 -6.30 11.39
CA SER A 23 4.80 -4.91 11.85
C SER A 23 5.09 -3.95 10.69
N GLN A 24 4.79 -2.65 10.85
CA GLN A 24 5.19 -1.66 9.84
C GLN A 24 6.71 -1.62 9.68
N GLU A 25 7.44 -1.66 10.78
CA GLU A 25 8.91 -1.71 10.77
C GLU A 25 9.43 -2.91 9.98
N GLU A 26 8.86 -4.10 10.20
CA GLU A 26 9.29 -5.32 9.53
C GLU A 26 9.02 -5.29 8.02
N LEU A 27 7.83 -4.86 7.59
CA LEU A 27 7.54 -4.76 6.16
C LEU A 27 8.38 -3.67 5.49
N ALA A 28 8.61 -2.54 6.16
CA ALA A 28 9.44 -1.45 5.66
C ALA A 28 10.89 -1.90 5.48
N TYR A 29 11.45 -2.56 6.49
CA TYR A 29 12.78 -3.17 6.44
C TYR A 29 12.91 -4.16 5.28
N ARG A 30 11.98 -5.12 5.18
CA ARG A 30 11.97 -6.11 4.08
C ARG A 30 11.85 -5.46 2.70
N SER A 31 11.13 -4.35 2.60
CA SER A 31 10.86 -3.63 1.34
C SER A 31 11.92 -2.57 1.02
N ASN A 32 12.96 -2.44 1.84
CA ASN A 32 14.00 -1.42 1.71
C ASN A 32 13.42 0.00 1.59
N ILE A 33 12.56 0.38 2.53
CA ILE A 33 11.99 1.73 2.68
C ILE A 33 12.00 2.14 4.15
N HIS A 34 11.84 3.44 4.44
CA HIS A 34 11.68 3.89 5.81
C HIS A 34 10.31 3.48 6.37
N THR A 35 10.27 3.15 7.67
CA THR A 35 9.01 2.86 8.38
C THR A 35 8.01 4.01 8.26
N LYS A 36 8.49 5.26 8.23
CA LYS A 36 7.66 6.45 7.96
C LYS A 36 7.01 6.38 6.57
N THR A 37 7.77 6.06 5.52
CA THR A 37 7.23 5.88 4.16
C THR A 37 6.13 4.83 4.14
N LEU A 38 6.30 3.69 4.79
CA LEU A 38 5.24 2.69 4.87
C LEU A 38 4.01 3.20 5.65
N SER A 39 4.22 3.93 6.74
CA SER A 39 3.14 4.55 7.51
C SER A 39 2.38 5.59 6.67
N ASP A 40 3.06 6.38 5.86
CA ASP A 40 2.46 7.35 4.95
C ASP A 40 1.66 6.64 3.84
N ILE A 41 2.18 5.53 3.32
CA ILE A 41 1.46 4.66 2.37
C ILE A 41 0.18 4.11 3.00
N GLU A 42 0.25 3.51 4.20
CA GLU A 42 -0.91 2.88 4.83
C GLU A 42 -2.02 3.85 5.23
N ARG A 43 -1.72 5.15 5.27
CA ARG A 43 -2.64 6.25 5.57
C ARG A 43 -3.09 7.03 4.34
N ASP A 44 -2.71 6.59 3.13
CA ASP A 44 -2.97 7.27 1.87
C ASP A 44 -2.40 8.71 1.81
N VAL A 45 -1.32 8.98 2.57
CA VAL A 45 -0.58 10.25 2.55
C VAL A 45 0.45 10.25 1.41
N TYR A 46 0.98 9.09 1.06
CA TYR A 46 1.94 8.92 -0.02
C TYR A 46 1.58 7.72 -0.89
N TYR A 47 1.52 7.94 -2.21
CA TYR A 47 1.35 6.86 -3.18
C TYR A 47 2.72 6.44 -3.73
N PRO A 48 3.13 5.18 -3.55
CA PRO A 48 4.45 4.73 -3.96
C PRO A 48 4.56 4.65 -5.47
N GLY A 49 5.71 5.05 -6.00
CA GLY A 49 6.08 4.72 -7.37
C GLY A 49 6.19 3.20 -7.62
N VAL A 50 6.28 2.82 -8.89
CA VAL A 50 6.27 1.41 -9.33
C VAL A 50 7.33 0.56 -8.62
N GLU A 51 8.53 1.10 -8.38
CA GLU A 51 9.60 0.36 -7.73
C GLU A 51 9.23 -0.03 -6.28
N ILE A 52 8.79 0.93 -5.47
CA ILE A 52 8.38 0.69 -4.08
C ILE A 52 7.16 -0.24 -4.05
N PHE A 53 6.20 -0.03 -4.97
CA PHE A 53 5.04 -0.91 -5.11
C PHE A 53 5.45 -2.38 -5.35
N VAL A 54 6.36 -2.63 -6.29
CA VAL A 54 6.87 -3.98 -6.59
C VAL A 54 7.59 -4.58 -5.39
N ARG A 55 8.41 -3.79 -4.67
CA ARG A 55 9.10 -4.28 -3.46
C ARG A 55 8.10 -4.68 -2.38
N ILE A 56 7.11 -3.84 -2.07
CA ILE A 56 6.08 -4.12 -1.08
C ILE A 56 5.30 -5.39 -1.45
N ALA A 57 4.82 -5.50 -2.69
CA ALA A 57 4.05 -6.65 -3.16
C ALA A 57 4.82 -7.97 -2.91
N LYS A 58 6.08 -8.02 -3.36
CA LYS A 58 6.94 -9.19 -3.19
C LYS A 58 7.14 -9.58 -1.72
N LYS A 59 7.21 -8.61 -0.80
CA LYS A 59 7.40 -8.87 0.64
C LYS A 59 6.10 -9.18 1.39
N LEU A 60 4.97 -8.96 0.75
CA LEU A 60 3.67 -9.47 1.14
C LEU A 60 3.39 -10.85 0.51
N ASP A 61 4.36 -11.49 -0.14
CA ASP A 61 4.22 -12.73 -0.92
C ASP A 61 3.05 -12.69 -1.92
N ILE A 62 2.87 -11.54 -2.57
CA ILE A 62 1.88 -11.35 -3.64
C ILE A 62 2.64 -10.85 -4.87
N SER A 63 2.33 -11.40 -6.05
CA SER A 63 2.94 -10.86 -7.26
C SER A 63 2.45 -9.42 -7.51
N PRO A 64 3.28 -8.52 -8.07
CA PRO A 64 2.84 -7.16 -8.36
C PRO A 64 1.57 -7.08 -9.23
N ILE A 65 1.41 -8.04 -10.15
CA ILE A 65 0.23 -8.14 -11.04
C ILE A 65 -1.02 -8.53 -10.25
N GLU A 66 -0.93 -9.53 -9.38
CA GLU A 66 -2.07 -9.92 -8.52
C GLU A 66 -2.50 -8.78 -7.61
N LEU A 67 -1.54 -8.05 -7.00
CA LEU A 67 -1.86 -6.89 -6.17
C LEU A 67 -2.55 -5.80 -7.00
N PHE A 68 -2.09 -5.54 -8.23
CA PHE A 68 -2.72 -4.57 -9.12
C PHE A 68 -4.14 -4.98 -9.52
N LEU A 69 -4.36 -6.24 -9.90
CA LEU A 69 -5.69 -6.76 -10.22
C LEU A 69 -6.64 -6.66 -9.02
N LEU A 70 -6.14 -6.98 -7.82
CA LEU A 70 -6.91 -6.83 -6.58
C LEU A 70 -7.34 -5.37 -6.33
N ILE A 71 -6.44 -4.41 -6.56
CA ILE A 71 -6.73 -2.98 -6.46
C ILE A 71 -7.81 -2.57 -7.47
N LYS A 72 -7.71 -3.06 -8.71
CA LYS A 72 -8.69 -2.80 -9.78
C LYS A 72 -10.07 -3.38 -9.46
N GLU A 73 -10.14 -4.65 -9.09
CA GLU A 73 -11.39 -5.36 -8.76
C GLU A 73 -12.12 -4.73 -7.58
N LYS A 74 -11.38 -4.17 -6.62
CA LYS A 74 -11.95 -3.47 -5.46
C LYS A 74 -12.31 -2.01 -5.74
N GLY A 75 -12.12 -1.53 -6.96
CA GLY A 75 -12.45 -0.16 -7.35
C GLY A 75 -11.55 0.91 -6.72
N ILE A 76 -10.34 0.53 -6.28
CA ILE A 76 -9.43 1.41 -5.53
C ILE A 76 -8.64 2.36 -6.45
N LEU A 77 -8.52 2.04 -7.74
CA LEU A 77 -7.72 2.83 -8.70
C LEU A 77 -8.12 4.31 -8.76
N ALA A 78 -9.41 4.62 -8.61
CA ALA A 78 -9.91 6.00 -8.64
C ALA A 78 -9.40 6.88 -7.49
N ASP A 79 -8.88 6.28 -6.41
CA ASP A 79 -8.31 7.00 -5.27
C ASP A 79 -6.82 7.30 -5.48
N MET A 80 -6.11 6.45 -6.25
CA MET A 80 -4.68 6.66 -6.56
C MET A 80 -4.44 7.82 -7.53
N GLU A 81 -5.37 8.05 -8.47
CA GLU A 81 -5.26 9.14 -9.46
C GLU A 81 -5.32 10.55 -8.84
N LYS A 82 -5.79 10.66 -7.58
CA LYS A 82 -5.90 11.94 -6.88
C LYS A 82 -4.60 12.36 -6.17
N GLY A 83 -3.69 11.43 -5.93
CA GLY A 83 -2.48 11.64 -5.13
C GLY A 83 -1.20 11.93 -5.92
N THR A 84 -1.26 12.01 -7.25
CA THR A 84 -0.09 12.28 -8.11
C THR A 84 0.20 13.77 -8.34
N ASN A 85 -0.52 14.68 -7.69
CA ASN A 85 -0.42 16.13 -7.94
C ASN A 85 0.39 16.92 -6.90
N ASP A 86 0.94 16.31 -5.86
CA ASP A 86 1.71 17.04 -4.83
C ASP A 86 3.20 16.68 -4.89
N ASP A 87 3.92 17.51 -5.65
CA ASP A 87 5.28 18.01 -5.43
C ASP A 87 6.27 17.12 -4.65
N HIS A 88 7.20 16.51 -5.41
CA HIS A 88 8.53 16.19 -4.90
C HIS A 88 9.40 17.45 -4.91
N ASP A 89 9.36 18.20 -3.81
CA ASP A 89 10.44 19.10 -3.35
C ASP A 89 11.19 18.47 -2.16
#